data_AF-A0A847EH56-F1
#
_entry.id   AF-A0A847EH56-F1
#
_cell.length_a   1.000
_cell.length_b   1.000
_cell.length_c   1.000
_cell.angle_alpha   90.00
_cell.angle_beta   90.00
_cell.angle_gamma   90.00
#
_symmetry.space_group_name_H-M   'P 1'
#
loop_
_entity.id
_entity.type
_entity.pdbx_description
1 polymer ?
#
loop_
_entity_poly.entity_id
_entity_poly.type
_entity_poly.pdbx_seq_one_letter_code
_entity_poly.pdbx_strand_id
1 'polypeptide(L)' 'MASCPNCGRNTARTKDWCCQWCGYPLFSGSFKTIDKTYKELKAERLALETKEEIKADEPVQEKPEPEVVVEPVKQEEK' A
#
# COMPACT_ATOMS: atom_id res chain seq x y z
N MET A 1 9.66 18.22 14.62
CA MET A 1 8.25 17.83 14.91
C MET A 1 8.18 17.48 16.38
N ALA A 2 7.12 17.88 17.09
CA ALA A 2 6.91 17.48 18.48
C ALA A 2 6.74 15.96 18.61
N SER A 3 7.13 15.41 19.76
CA SER A 3 6.96 13.99 20.08
C SER A 3 5.57 13.73 20.63
N CYS A 4 4.98 12.58 20.27
CA CYS A 4 3.70 12.15 20.83
C CYS A 4 3.85 11.88 22.33
N PRO A 5 2.98 12.42 23.20
CA PRO A 5 3.06 12.16 24.64
C PRO A 5 2.72 10.71 25.01
N ASN A 6 2.05 9.97 24.11
CA ASN A 6 1.69 8.57 24.34
C ASN A 6 2.78 7.60 23.85
N CYS A 7 3.18 7.69 22.57
CA CYS A 7 4.13 6.71 22.00
C CYS A 7 5.58 7.22 21.91
N GLY A 8 5.87 8.46 22.32
CA GLY A 8 7.21 9.06 22.31
C GLY A 8 7.77 9.39 20.93
N ARG A 9 7.16 8.91 19.84
CA ARG A 9 7.65 9.13 18.47
C ARG A 9 7.40 10.56 18.00
N ASN A 10 8.32 11.10 17.21
CA ASN A 10 8.05 12.32 16.45
C ASN A 10 6.83 12.10 15.55
N THR A 11 5.80 12.92 15.74
CA THR A 11 4.50 12.71 15.11
C THR A 11 4.00 13.97 14.42
N ALA A 12 3.27 13.75 13.34
CA ALA A 12 2.31 14.69 12.83
C ALA A 12 0.92 14.40 13.43
N ARG A 13 0.04 15.39 13.38
CA ARG A 13 -1.37 15.29 13.79
C ARG A 13 -2.24 15.06 12.55
N THR A 14 -3.04 14.01 12.61
CA THR A 14 -4.02 13.64 11.59
C THR A 14 -5.19 14.61 11.55
N LYS A 15 -6.01 14.50 10.49
CA LYS A 15 -7.23 15.31 10.30
C LYS A 15 -8.24 15.12 11.43
N ASP A 16 -8.32 13.92 12.01
CA ASP A 16 -9.12 13.59 13.19
C ASP A 16 -8.43 13.94 14.53
N TRP A 17 -7.39 14.78 14.48
CA TRP A 17 -6.67 15.27 15.65
C TRP A 17 -5.95 14.17 16.45
N CYS A 18 -5.51 13.10 15.80
CA CYS A 18 -4.77 12.01 16.45
C CYS A 18 -3.31 11.90 16.00
N CYS A 19 -2.48 11.26 16.81
CA CYS A 19 -1.13 10.84 16.47
C CYS A 19 -1.16 9.92 15.26
N GLN A 20 -0.39 10.23 14.23
CA GLN A 20 -0.33 9.40 13.02
C GLN A 20 0.05 7.95 13.33
N TRP A 21 0.89 7.71 14.34
CA TRP A 21 1.42 6.38 14.65
C TRP A 21 0.51 5.52 15.51
N CYS A 22 0.06 6.05 16.65
CA CYS A 22 -0.64 5.28 17.68
C CYS A 22 -2.12 5.64 17.84
N GLY A 23 -2.61 6.65 17.12
CA GLY A 23 -4.02 7.07 17.23
C GLY A 23 -4.36 7.86 18.49
N TYR A 24 -3.38 8.25 19.31
CA TYR A 24 -3.63 9.04 20.52
C TYR A 24 -4.13 10.46 20.19
N PRO A 25 -5.16 10.99 20.86
CA PRO A 25 -5.65 12.36 20.63
C PRO A 25 -4.59 13.44 20.94
N LEU A 26 -4.38 14.34 19.99
CA LEU A 26 -3.41 15.45 20.05
C LEU A 26 -4.14 16.79 20.01
N PHE A 27 -4.53 17.29 21.18
CA PHE A 27 -5.27 18.55 21.33
C PHE A 27 -4.39 19.81 21.18
N SER A 28 -3.06 19.68 21.19
CA SER A 28 -2.16 20.83 21.04
C SER A 28 -1.95 21.21 19.56
N GLY A 29 -1.92 22.51 19.27
CA GLY A 29 -1.57 23.07 17.95
C GLY A 29 -0.09 23.00 17.59
N SER A 30 0.78 22.47 18.45
CA SER A 30 2.23 22.40 18.22
C SER A 30 2.67 21.32 17.22
N PHE A 31 1.75 20.46 16.76
CA PHE A 31 2.03 19.39 15.81
C PHE A 31 1.78 19.82 14.37
N LYS A 32 2.67 19.45 13.45
CA LYS A 32 2.42 19.60 12.00
C LYS A 32 1.21 18.73 11.62
N THR A 33 0.29 19.28 10.84
CA THR A 33 -0.94 18.58 10.43
C THR A 33 -0.77 17.86 9.10
N ILE A 34 -1.46 16.73 8.95
CA ILE A 34 -1.56 15.97 7.70
C ILE A 34 -3.04 15.78 7.33
N ASP A 35 -3.36 15.88 6.04
CA ASP A 35 -4.73 15.73 5.51
C ASP A 35 -5.09 14.25 5.28
N LYS A 36 -4.82 13.42 6.29
CA LYS A 36 -5.24 12.01 6.35
C LYS A 36 -5.67 11.69 7.76
N THR A 37 -6.63 10.78 7.89
CA THR A 37 -7.05 10.27 9.19
C THR A 37 -6.14 9.17 9.72
N TYR A 38 -6.18 8.90 11.03
CA TYR A 38 -5.45 7.76 11.59
C TYR A 38 -5.88 6.43 10.95
N LYS A 39 -7.17 6.29 10.63
CA LYS A 39 -7.71 5.08 9.97
C LYS A 39 -7.13 4.87 8.57
N GLU A 40 -7.08 5.92 7.76
CA GLU A 40 -6.46 5.86 6.42
C GLU A 40 -4.99 5.48 6.51
N LEU A 41 -4.23 6.12 7.41
CA LEU A 41 -2.81 5.82 7.59
C LEU A 41 -2.56 4.41 8.12
N LYS A 42 -3.46 3.88 8.96
CA LYS A 42 -3.39 2.50 9.44
C LYS A 42 -3.65 1.52 8.30
N ALA A 43 -4.65 1.79 7.45
CA ALA A 43 -4.94 0.98 6.28
C ALA A 43 -3.78 0.97 5.27
N GLU A 44 -3.16 2.13 5.02
CA GLU A 44 -1.98 2.22 4.14
C GLU A 44 -0.80 1.39 4.64
N ARG A 45 -0.52 1.38 5.96
CA ARG A 45 0.54 0.52 6.53
C ARG A 45 0.25 -0.95 6.33
N LEU A 46 -0.97 -1.37 6.65
CA LEU A 46 -1.38 -2.76 6.50
C LEU A 46 -1.30 -3.20 5.03
N ALA A 47 -1.73 -2.34 4.11
CA ALA A 47 -1.65 -2.62 2.67
C ALA A 47 -0.20 -2.73 2.18
N LEU A 48 0.74 -1.97 2.75
CA LEU A 48 2.16 -2.11 2.45
C LEU A 48 2.73 -3.42 3.00
N GLU A 49 2.41 -3.79 4.25
CA GLU A 49 2.83 -5.06 4.86
C GLU A 49 2.38 -6.27 4.01
N THR A 50 1.10 -6.31 3.61
CA THR A 50 0.59 -7.39 2.76
C THR A 50 1.20 -7.40 1.35
N LYS A 51 1.54 -6.24 0.79
CA LYS A 51 2.16 -6.14 -0.54
C LYS A 51 3.63 -6.59 -0.52
N GLU A 52 4.31 -6.47 0.61
CA GLU A 52 5.68 -6.97 0.77
C GLU A 52 5.72 -8.50 0.92
N GLU A 53 4.70 -9.12 1.56
CA GLU A 53 4.58 -10.58 1.63
C GLU A 53 4.37 -11.24 0.26
N ILE A 54 3.62 -10.60 -0.66
CA ILE A 54 3.38 -11.13 -2.02
C ILE A 54 4.64 -11.02 -2.91
N LYS A 55 5.67 -10.29 -2.48
CA LYS A 55 6.91 -10.12 -3.25
C LYS A 55 8.02 -11.10 -2.89
N ALA A 56 7.86 -11.85 -1.79
CA ALA A 56 8.86 -12.81 -1.31
C ALA A 56 8.56 -14.26 -1.71
N ASP A 57 7.34 -14.55 -2.17
CA ASP A 57 6.93 -15.85 -2.66
C ASP A 57 5.99 -15.64 -3.85
N GLU A 58 6.54 -15.37 -5.03
CA GLU A 58 6.03 -16.04 -6.22
C GLU A 58 7.13 -16.18 -7.30
N PRO A 59 7.15 -17.34 -7.98
CA PRO A 59 8.27 -17.96 -8.68
C PRO A 59 8.52 -17.42 -10.09
N VAL A 60 9.66 -17.84 -10.66
CA VAL A 60 10.07 -17.83 -12.08
C VAL A 60 8.94 -17.42 -13.04
N GLN A 61 9.11 -16.25 -13.67
CA GLN A 61 8.41 -15.87 -14.90
C GLN A 61 8.80 -16.86 -16.02
N GLU A 62 8.09 -17.99 -16.09
CA GLU A 62 7.96 -18.75 -17.32
C GLU A 62 7.07 -17.93 -18.27
N LYS A 63 7.60 -17.66 -19.46
CA LYS A 63 6.96 -16.95 -20.56
C LYS A 63 5.55 -17.47 -20.83
N PRO A 64 4.67 -16.57 -21.29
CA PRO A 64 3.86 -16.88 -22.46
C PRO A 64 4.29 -15.99 -23.63
N GLU A 65 4.92 -16.62 -24.63
CA GLU A 65 5.04 -16.08 -25.99
C GLU A 65 3.64 -15.90 -26.57
N PRO A 66 3.23 -14.69 -27.00
CA PRO A 66 2.05 -14.54 -27.83
C PRO A 66 2.45 -14.79 -29.29
N GLU A 67 2.57 -16.04 -29.71
CA GLU A 67 2.33 -16.41 -31.11
C GLU A 67 0.82 -16.54 -31.30
N VAL A 68 0.19 -15.46 -31.75
CA VAL A 68 -1.15 -15.52 -32.36
C VAL A 68 -1.02 -15.01 -33.79
N VAL A 69 -0.69 -15.94 -34.68
CA VAL A 69 -1.09 -15.86 -36.09
C VAL A 69 -1.96 -17.09 -36.33
N VAL A 70 -3.23 -16.81 -36.60
CA VAL A 70 -4.34 -17.75 -36.80
C VAL A 70 -4.09 -18.69 -38.00
N GLU A 71 -4.63 -19.89 -37.83
CA GLU A 71 -4.52 -21.17 -38.55
C GLU A 71 -5.05 -21.17 -40.03
N PRO A 72 -5.39 -22.32 -40.65
CA PRO A 72 -4.52 -23.34 -41.26
C PRO A 72 -4.81 -23.56 -42.77
N VAL A 73 -3.84 -24.13 -43.49
CA VAL A 73 -4.00 -24.65 -44.87
C VAL A 73 -5.04 -25.76 -44.89
N LYS A 74 -6.09 -25.62 -45.71
CA LYS A 74 -7.04 -26.69 -46.02
C LYS A 74 -6.64 -27.36 -47.34
N GLN A 75 -6.18 -28.60 -47.26
CA GLN A 75 -5.99 -29.52 -48.40
C GLN A 75 -7.29 -30.30 -48.72
N GLU A 76 -7.22 -30.99 -49.86
CA GLU A 76 -8.08 -32.07 -50.43
C GLU A 76 -9.26 -31.61 -51.30
N GLU A 77 -9.21 -31.79 -52.63
CA GLU A 77 -9.19 -33.02 -53.47
C GLU A 77 -10.61 -33.60 -53.68
N LYS A 78 -11.10 -33.47 -54.92
CA LYS A 78 -11.98 -34.42 -55.62
C LYS A 78 -11.92 -34.14 -57.13
#